data_AF-B1FPF4-F1
#
_entry.id   AF-B1FPF4-F1
#
_cell.length_a   1.000
_cell.length_b   1.000
_cell.length_c   1.000
_cell.angle_alpha   90.00
_cell.angle_beta   90.00
_cell.angle_gamma   90.00
#
_symmetry.space_group_name_H-M   'P 1'
#
loop_
_entity.id
_entity.type
_entity.pdbx_description
1 polymer ?
#
loop_
_entity_poly.entity_id
_entity_poly.type
_entity_poly.pdbx_seq_one_letter_code
_entity_poly.pdbx_strand_id
1 'polypeptide(L)'
;MHTAIRASVFEQFALLPHTGTPPTRAMVEWLGEARIAAVLLHTAKGNTYSHFTAEQCGALACTLELGKVRPFGQNDLSRFAPADRAVRKLVSGAPRDVDARGGHPRGGRPPLPRVFTVIDQITKQSDALQLFVAADVANFTAFARGTVLAQDGDYRYTVKHDEERIVFPNPAVKPGLRAGLLVVDTTRDTLAALV
;
A
#
# COMPACT_ATOMS: atom_id res chain seq x y z
N MET A 1 -6.59 0.93 -10.66
CA MET A 1 -7.38 1.19 -9.44
C MET A 1 -8.11 -0.10 -9.09
N HIS A 2 -8.05 -0.51 -7.84
CA HIS A 2 -8.48 -1.81 -7.34
C HIS A 2 -9.33 -1.64 -6.07
N THR A 3 -10.00 -2.71 -5.70
CA THR A 3 -10.67 -2.88 -4.41
C THR A 3 -10.28 -4.22 -3.83
N ALA A 4 -10.16 -4.30 -2.51
CA ALA A 4 -9.75 -5.49 -1.80
C ALA A 4 -10.95 -6.36 -1.38
N ILE A 5 -10.73 -7.67 -1.33
CA ILE A 5 -11.68 -8.64 -0.75
C ILE A 5 -11.57 -8.66 0.78
N ARG A 6 -10.34 -8.47 1.28
CA ARG A 6 -9.97 -8.55 2.69
C ARG A 6 -10.12 -7.19 3.38
N ALA A 7 -10.45 -7.20 4.66
CA ALA A 7 -10.43 -6.00 5.50
C ALA A 7 -9.00 -5.43 5.62
N SER A 8 -8.88 -4.17 6.01
CA SER A 8 -7.59 -3.49 6.18
C SER A 8 -7.68 -2.52 7.35
N VAL A 9 -6.60 -2.42 8.15
CA VAL A 9 -6.44 -1.38 9.16
C VAL A 9 -6.43 0.00 8.50
N PHE A 10 -5.85 0.11 7.31
CA PHE A 10 -5.94 1.28 6.44
C PHE A 10 -6.88 0.96 5.28
N GLU A 11 -8.13 1.40 5.37
CA GLU A 11 -9.15 1.04 4.39
C GLU A 11 -8.71 1.33 2.95
N GLN A 12 -8.13 2.52 2.74
CA GLN A 12 -7.62 2.97 1.45
C GLN A 12 -6.10 3.12 1.54
N PHE A 13 -5.40 2.41 0.66
CA PHE A 13 -3.94 2.45 0.62
C PHE A 13 -3.44 2.33 -0.82
N ALA A 14 -2.19 2.76 -1.05
CA ALA A 14 -1.54 2.63 -2.33
C ALA A 14 -0.32 1.72 -2.24
N LEU A 15 0.05 1.10 -3.36
CA LEU A 15 1.32 0.41 -3.53
C LEU A 15 2.11 1.16 -4.59
N LEU A 16 3.33 1.54 -4.25
CA LEU A 16 4.29 2.10 -5.20
C LEU A 16 5.27 1.01 -5.63
N PRO A 17 5.50 0.84 -6.94
CA PRO A 17 6.43 -0.16 -7.45
C PRO A 17 7.87 0.22 -7.10
N HIS A 18 8.75 -0.78 -7.11
CA HIS A 18 10.17 -0.54 -6.99
C HIS A 18 10.72 0.08 -8.28
N THR A 19 11.26 1.30 -8.19
CA THR A 19 11.91 2.02 -9.31
C THR A 19 13.40 2.29 -9.08
N GLY A 20 13.95 1.83 -7.95
CA GLY A 20 15.32 2.15 -7.53
C GLY A 20 15.52 3.56 -6.97
N THR A 21 14.48 4.40 -6.96
CA THR A 21 14.51 5.77 -6.45
C THR A 21 13.45 5.99 -5.37
N PRO A 22 13.64 6.96 -4.46
CA PRO A 22 12.61 7.37 -3.52
C PRO A 22 11.34 7.85 -4.24
N PRO A 23 10.15 7.72 -3.61
CA PRO A 23 8.92 8.28 -4.17
C PRO A 23 9.02 9.81 -4.29
N THR A 24 8.47 10.36 -5.37
CA THR A 24 8.46 11.81 -5.57
C THR A 24 7.50 12.50 -4.60
N ARG A 25 7.83 13.72 -4.18
CA ARG A 25 6.94 14.56 -3.37
C ARG A 25 5.57 14.73 -4.02
N ALA A 26 5.55 14.97 -5.32
CA ALA A 26 4.32 15.17 -6.08
C ALA A 26 3.34 13.98 -5.95
N MET A 27 3.86 12.75 -6.04
CA MET A 27 3.07 11.51 -5.88
C MET A 27 2.51 11.40 -4.45
N VAL A 28 3.36 11.55 -3.43
CA VAL A 28 2.92 11.39 -2.03
C VAL A 28 1.90 12.45 -1.63
N GLU A 29 2.06 13.70 -2.09
CA GLU A 29 1.11 14.75 -1.84
C GLU A 29 -0.23 14.52 -2.57
N TRP A 30 -0.19 14.00 -3.81
CA TRP A 30 -1.42 13.66 -4.53
C TRP A 30 -2.20 12.53 -3.85
N LEU A 31 -1.50 11.53 -3.31
CA LEU A 31 -2.12 10.47 -2.51
C LEU A 31 -2.77 11.03 -1.23
N GLY A 32 -2.15 12.04 -0.60
CA GLY A 32 -2.76 12.77 0.51
C GLY A 32 -4.03 13.53 0.12
N GLU A 33 -4.03 14.21 -1.04
CA GLU A 33 -5.24 14.87 -1.60
C GLU A 33 -6.36 13.87 -1.87
N ALA A 34 -6.02 12.68 -2.38
CA ALA A 34 -6.94 11.57 -2.60
C ALA A 34 -7.39 10.87 -1.29
N ARG A 35 -6.93 11.34 -0.11
CA ARG A 35 -7.20 10.77 1.22
C ARG A 35 -6.81 9.29 1.36
N ILE A 36 -5.76 8.88 0.64
CA ILE A 36 -5.13 7.59 0.84
C ILE A 36 -4.43 7.59 2.21
N ALA A 37 -4.76 6.64 3.07
CA ALA A 37 -4.29 6.64 4.45
C ALA A 37 -2.89 6.04 4.61
N ALA A 38 -2.54 5.09 3.75
CA ALA A 38 -1.24 4.41 3.79
C ALA A 38 -0.65 4.19 2.39
N VAL A 39 0.66 4.16 2.31
CA VAL A 39 1.45 3.85 1.12
C VAL A 39 2.40 2.72 1.46
N LEU A 40 2.44 1.70 0.61
CA LEU A 40 3.36 0.58 0.68
C LEU A 40 4.40 0.71 -0.44
N LEU A 41 5.68 0.78 -0.09
CA LEU A 41 6.80 0.87 -1.01
C LEU A 41 7.38 -0.52 -1.27
N HIS A 42 7.38 -0.95 -2.53
CA HIS A 42 8.10 -2.15 -2.93
C HIS A 42 9.62 -1.92 -2.98
N THR A 43 10.36 -2.88 -2.45
CA THR A 43 11.84 -2.92 -2.43
C THR A 43 12.42 -3.88 -3.46
N ALA A 44 11.57 -4.59 -4.20
CA ALA A 44 11.95 -5.49 -5.27
C ALA A 44 10.99 -5.37 -6.46
N LYS A 45 11.48 -5.78 -7.63
CA LYS A 45 10.68 -5.85 -8.86
C LYS A 45 9.49 -6.80 -8.68
N GLY A 46 8.39 -6.51 -9.35
CA GLY A 46 7.17 -7.31 -9.24
C GLY A 46 6.37 -7.35 -10.53
N ASN A 47 5.57 -8.40 -10.71
CA ASN A 47 4.82 -8.64 -11.95
C ASN A 47 3.47 -7.89 -11.97
N THR A 48 3.47 -6.60 -11.59
CA THR A 48 2.26 -5.77 -11.58
C THR A 48 2.28 -4.82 -12.78
N TYR A 49 1.08 -4.44 -13.26
CA TYR A 49 0.99 -3.46 -14.33
C TYR A 49 1.59 -2.10 -13.94
N SER A 50 1.44 -1.68 -12.68
CA SER A 50 2.09 -0.46 -12.17
C SER A 50 3.62 -0.56 -12.17
N HIS A 51 4.20 -1.72 -11.88
CA HIS A 51 5.65 -1.89 -11.98
C HIS A 51 6.13 -1.85 -13.43
N PHE A 52 5.43 -2.55 -14.33
CA PHE A 52 5.73 -2.52 -15.76
C PHE A 52 5.74 -1.10 -16.31
N THR A 53 4.71 -0.28 -16.04
CA THR A 53 4.65 1.09 -16.56
C THR A 53 5.69 2.01 -15.93
N ALA A 54 6.01 1.83 -14.64
CA ALA A 54 7.07 2.59 -14.00
C ALA A 54 8.45 2.26 -14.58
N GLU A 55 8.75 0.97 -14.75
CA GLU A 55 10.06 0.51 -15.22
C GLU A 55 10.26 0.74 -16.72
N GLN A 56 9.29 0.34 -17.54
CA GLN A 56 9.43 0.32 -18.99
C GLN A 56 9.08 1.66 -19.65
N CYS A 57 8.26 2.49 -18.99
CA CYS A 57 7.79 3.75 -19.56
C CYS A 57 8.22 4.99 -18.74
N GLY A 58 8.91 4.82 -17.61
CA GLY A 58 9.30 5.92 -16.73
C GLY A 58 8.10 6.63 -16.08
N ALA A 59 6.93 5.97 -15.99
CA ALA A 59 5.73 6.58 -15.47
C ALA A 59 5.76 6.70 -13.93
N LEU A 60 5.18 7.78 -13.40
CA LEU A 60 4.79 7.83 -11.99
C LEU A 60 3.58 6.92 -11.78
N ALA A 61 3.82 5.68 -11.35
CA ALA A 61 2.79 4.67 -11.24
C ALA A 61 2.48 4.30 -9.78
N CYS A 62 1.23 3.97 -9.51
CA CYS A 62 0.81 3.34 -8.28
C CYS A 62 -0.37 2.38 -8.53
N THR A 63 -0.51 1.40 -7.64
CA THR A 63 -1.74 0.62 -7.50
C THR A 63 -2.53 1.20 -6.34
N LEU A 64 -3.78 1.63 -6.58
CA LEU A 64 -4.69 2.12 -5.53
C LEU A 64 -5.63 1.01 -5.11
N GLU A 65 -5.69 0.72 -3.81
CA GLU A 65 -6.70 -0.12 -3.16
C GLU A 65 -7.69 0.80 -2.43
N LEU A 66 -8.91 0.92 -2.98
CA LEU A 66 -9.86 1.97 -2.59
C LEU A 66 -10.95 1.52 -1.60
N GLY A 67 -10.72 0.40 -0.93
CA GLY A 67 -11.66 -0.19 0.02
C GLY A 67 -12.19 -1.54 -0.45
N LYS A 68 -13.35 -1.95 0.09
CA LYS A 68 -13.89 -3.30 -0.10
C LYS A 68 -14.62 -3.44 -1.44
N VAL A 69 -14.39 -4.56 -2.13
CA VAL A 69 -15.14 -4.92 -3.35
C VAL A 69 -16.63 -5.12 -3.06
N ARG A 70 -17.50 -4.58 -3.93
CA ARG A 70 -18.93 -4.85 -3.98
C ARG A 70 -19.40 -5.00 -5.44
N PRO A 71 -20.49 -5.73 -5.70
CA PRO A 71 -21.13 -5.77 -7.01
C PRO A 71 -21.49 -4.38 -7.55
N PHE A 72 -21.69 -4.28 -8.87
CA PHE A 72 -22.15 -3.04 -9.49
C PHE A 72 -23.45 -2.53 -8.85
N GLY A 73 -23.53 -1.21 -8.67
CA GLY A 73 -24.66 -0.55 -8.01
C GLY A 73 -24.70 -0.67 -6.48
N GLN A 74 -23.81 -1.44 -5.85
CA GLN A 74 -23.80 -1.66 -4.39
C GLN A 74 -22.61 -1.00 -3.68
N ASN A 75 -21.76 -0.29 -4.40
CA ASN A 75 -20.68 0.49 -3.81
C ASN A 75 -21.26 1.82 -3.31
N ASP A 76 -21.02 2.14 -2.03
CA ASP A 76 -21.25 3.48 -1.52
C ASP A 76 -20.19 4.45 -2.08
N LEU A 77 -20.57 5.18 -3.13
CA LEU A 77 -19.67 6.08 -3.85
C LEU A 77 -19.18 7.25 -2.97
N SER A 78 -19.85 7.57 -1.86
CA SER A 78 -19.42 8.63 -0.96
C SER A 78 -18.04 8.34 -0.34
N ARG A 79 -17.70 7.05 -0.14
CA ARG A 79 -16.40 6.59 0.37
C ARG A 79 -15.26 6.83 -0.61
N PHE A 80 -15.56 6.91 -1.90
CA PHE A 80 -14.59 7.14 -2.98
C PHE A 80 -14.48 8.62 -3.37
N ALA A 81 -15.34 9.49 -2.82
CA ALA A 81 -15.45 10.88 -3.22
C ALA A 81 -14.12 11.66 -3.15
N PRO A 82 -13.24 11.47 -2.15
CA PRO A 82 -11.93 12.12 -2.15
C PRO A 82 -11.04 11.69 -3.32
N ALA A 83 -10.95 10.38 -3.58
CA ALA A 83 -10.16 9.84 -4.69
C ALA A 83 -10.74 10.26 -6.05
N ASP A 84 -12.06 10.24 -6.23
CA ASP A 84 -12.74 10.73 -7.44
C ASP A 84 -12.39 12.21 -7.71
N ARG A 85 -12.49 13.08 -6.71
CA ARG A 85 -12.12 14.49 -6.84
C ARG A 85 -10.64 14.66 -7.21
N ALA A 86 -9.74 13.92 -6.57
CA ALA A 86 -8.30 14.00 -6.83
C ALA A 86 -7.94 13.56 -8.26
N VAL A 87 -8.60 12.52 -8.79
CA VAL A 87 -8.43 12.08 -10.19
C VAL A 87 -8.98 13.11 -11.15
N ARG A 88 -10.19 13.64 -10.92
CA ARG A 88 -10.78 14.69 -11.76
C ARG A 88 -9.89 15.93 -11.83
N LYS A 89 -9.35 16.34 -10.68
CA LYS A 89 -8.41 17.46 -10.59
C LYS A 89 -7.16 17.21 -11.42
N LEU A 90 -6.55 16.03 -11.27
CA LEU A 90 -5.37 15.63 -12.04
C LEU A 90 -5.62 15.66 -13.55
N VAL A 91 -6.72 15.06 -14.02
CA VAL A 91 -7.05 14.98 -15.46
C VAL A 91 -7.43 16.34 -16.04
N SER A 92 -8.09 17.20 -15.27
CA SER A 92 -8.48 18.55 -15.71
C SER A 92 -7.30 19.52 -15.87
N GLY A 93 -6.11 19.18 -15.34
CA GLY A 93 -5.00 20.11 -15.25
C GLY A 93 -5.26 21.31 -14.32
N ALA A 94 -6.35 21.26 -13.52
CA ALA A 94 -6.65 22.31 -12.57
C ALA A 94 -5.45 22.50 -11.62
N PRO A 95 -5.08 23.76 -11.30
CA PRO A 95 -4.00 24.02 -10.37
C PRO A 95 -4.23 23.20 -9.09
N ARG A 96 -3.16 22.59 -8.55
CA ARG A 96 -3.20 22.16 -7.14
C ARG A 96 -3.67 23.37 -6.33
N ASP A 97 -4.32 23.14 -5.20
CA ASP A 97 -4.65 24.25 -4.29
C ASP A 97 -3.34 24.66 -3.61
N VAL A 98 -2.43 25.21 -4.41
CA VAL A 98 -1.28 25.98 -3.98
C VAL A 98 -1.86 27.35 -3.75
N ASP A 99 -2.03 27.69 -2.48
CA ASP A 99 -2.29 29.06 -2.11
C ASP A 99 -1.16 29.92 -2.67
N ALA A 100 -1.44 30.61 -3.78
CA ALA A 100 -0.54 31.58 -4.40
C ALA A 100 -0.26 32.80 -3.48
N ARG A 101 -0.68 32.75 -2.20
CA ARG A 101 -0.55 33.80 -1.19
C ARG A 101 -0.31 33.30 0.24
N GLY A 102 0.32 32.14 0.43
CA GLY A 102 0.82 31.72 1.76
C GLY A 102 -0.24 31.64 2.88
N GLY A 103 -1.53 31.60 2.55
CA GLY A 103 -2.62 31.49 3.51
C GLY A 103 -3.35 30.19 3.28
N HIS A 104 -3.20 29.24 4.21
CA HIS A 104 -3.78 27.90 4.12
C HIS A 104 -5.24 27.90 3.63
N PRO A 105 -5.67 26.88 2.86
CA PRO A 105 -7.09 26.69 2.60
C PRO A 105 -7.76 26.59 3.98
N ARG A 106 -9.02 27.04 4.12
CA ARG A 106 -9.75 27.10 5.41
C ARG A 106 -9.91 25.75 6.14
N GLY A 107 -9.22 24.68 5.73
CA GLY A 107 -9.10 23.38 6.40
C GLY A 107 -7.69 22.76 6.41
N GLY A 108 -6.62 23.53 6.16
CA GLY A 108 -5.24 23.05 6.15
C GLY A 108 -4.89 22.13 4.97
N ARG A 109 -3.60 21.83 4.79
CA ARG A 109 -3.14 20.86 3.78
C ARG A 109 -3.56 19.44 4.20
N PRO A 110 -4.06 18.58 3.28
CA PRO A 110 -4.37 17.20 3.63
C PRO A 110 -3.15 16.52 4.26
N PRO A 111 -3.33 15.69 5.30
CA PRO A 111 -2.23 14.94 5.89
C PRO A 111 -1.63 14.00 4.84
N LEU A 112 -0.31 13.85 4.87
CA LEU A 112 0.38 12.86 4.05
C LEU A 112 0.08 11.44 4.58
N PRO A 113 0.05 10.43 3.69
CA PRO A 113 -0.17 9.05 4.10
C PRO A 113 0.95 8.54 5.01
N ARG A 114 0.63 7.56 5.87
CA ARG A 114 1.65 6.73 6.51
C ARG A 114 2.39 5.94 5.44
N VAL A 115 3.71 5.83 5.55
CA VAL A 115 4.52 5.07 4.60
C VAL A 115 5.04 3.81 5.27
N PHE A 116 4.89 2.70 4.55
CA PHE A 116 5.37 1.40 4.94
C PHE A 116 6.32 0.87 3.86
N THR A 117 7.46 0.33 4.26
CA THR A 117 8.41 -0.30 3.33
C THR A 117 8.30 -1.82 3.43
N VAL A 118 8.23 -2.50 2.28
CA VAL A 118 8.32 -3.96 2.23
C VAL A 118 9.72 -4.40 2.63
N ILE A 119 9.81 -5.19 3.69
CA ILE A 119 11.07 -5.73 4.20
C ILE A 119 11.28 -7.19 3.85
N ASP A 120 10.19 -7.94 3.64
CA ASP A 120 10.25 -9.36 3.33
C ASP A 120 8.93 -9.85 2.75
N GLN A 121 8.90 -11.10 2.32
CA GLN A 121 7.70 -11.80 1.87
C GLN A 121 7.65 -13.24 2.36
N ILE A 122 6.44 -13.74 2.59
CA ILE A 122 6.20 -15.16 2.79
C ILE A 122 5.97 -15.79 1.41
N THR A 123 6.83 -16.71 1.01
CA THR A 123 6.70 -17.48 -0.24
C THR A 123 6.26 -18.89 0.11
N LYS A 124 5.19 -19.38 -0.54
CA LYS A 124 4.77 -20.77 -0.41
C LYS A 124 5.79 -21.67 -1.10
N GLN A 125 6.42 -22.58 -0.35
CA GLN A 125 7.39 -23.53 -0.87
C GLN A 125 6.74 -24.88 -1.19
N SER A 126 5.75 -25.29 -0.38
CA SER A 126 5.03 -26.55 -0.56
C SER A 126 3.56 -26.41 -0.14
N ASP A 127 2.78 -27.48 -0.29
CA ASP A 127 1.40 -27.52 0.20
C ASP A 127 1.30 -27.63 1.73
N ALA A 128 2.42 -27.75 2.44
CA ALA A 128 2.50 -27.73 3.89
C ALA A 128 2.53 -26.32 4.50
N LEU A 129 2.50 -25.24 3.70
CA LEU A 129 2.48 -23.87 4.22
C LEU A 129 1.33 -23.66 5.22
N GLN A 130 1.70 -23.30 6.43
CA GLN A 130 0.81 -22.79 7.47
C GLN A 130 1.07 -21.31 7.69
N LEU A 131 0.02 -20.50 7.67
CA LEU A 131 0.07 -19.12 8.15
C LEU A 131 -0.55 -19.07 9.54
N PHE A 132 0.22 -18.62 10.53
CA PHE A 132 -0.22 -18.50 11.93
C PHE A 132 -0.89 -17.15 12.20
N VAL A 133 -1.83 -16.79 11.33
CA VAL A 133 -2.68 -15.60 11.45
C VAL A 133 -4.13 -16.01 11.28
N ALA A 134 -5.07 -15.22 11.80
CA ALA A 134 -6.48 -15.48 11.60
C ALA A 134 -6.82 -15.50 10.10
N ALA A 135 -7.75 -16.37 9.67
CA ALA A 135 -8.12 -16.51 8.26
C ALA A 135 -8.65 -15.20 7.65
N ASP A 136 -9.31 -14.39 8.48
CA ASP A 136 -9.89 -13.09 8.17
C ASP A 136 -9.01 -11.91 8.60
N VAL A 137 -7.75 -12.15 8.98
CA VAL A 137 -6.81 -11.10 9.41
C VAL A 137 -6.83 -9.93 8.43
N ALA A 138 -6.88 -8.71 8.96
CA ALA A 138 -6.90 -7.51 8.15
C ALA A 138 -5.51 -7.21 7.58
N ASN A 139 -5.44 -6.61 6.40
CA ASN A 139 -4.21 -6.01 5.90
C ASN A 139 -3.70 -4.98 6.91
N PHE A 140 -2.37 -4.90 7.05
CA PHE A 140 -1.66 -4.06 8.00
C PHE A 140 -1.88 -4.40 9.48
N THR A 141 -2.36 -5.62 9.79
CA THR A 141 -2.36 -6.12 11.18
C THR A 141 -0.93 -6.24 11.68
N ALA A 142 -0.68 -5.68 12.86
CA ALA A 142 0.64 -5.60 13.49
C ALA A 142 0.95 -6.83 14.34
N PHE A 143 2.22 -7.22 14.33
CA PHE A 143 2.77 -8.32 15.10
C PHE A 143 4.09 -7.90 15.74
N ALA A 144 4.28 -8.28 17.01
CA ALA A 144 5.48 -7.95 17.77
C ALA A 144 6.64 -8.89 17.42
N ARG A 145 7.88 -8.41 17.67
CA ARG A 145 9.11 -9.21 17.55
C ARG A 145 8.95 -10.60 18.17
N GLY A 146 9.46 -11.63 17.50
CA GLY A 146 9.40 -13.02 17.96
C GLY A 146 8.09 -13.74 17.65
N THR A 147 7.06 -13.04 17.15
CA THR A 147 5.83 -13.68 16.67
C THR A 147 6.14 -14.50 15.42
N VAL A 148 5.63 -15.73 15.37
CA VAL A 148 5.80 -16.63 14.23
C VAL A 148 4.61 -16.46 13.32
N LEU A 149 4.82 -16.11 12.05
CA LEU A 149 3.74 -15.82 11.10
C LEU A 149 3.52 -16.94 10.08
N ALA A 150 4.56 -17.70 9.76
CA ALA A 150 4.45 -18.78 8.78
C ALA A 150 5.44 -19.92 9.05
N GLN A 151 5.07 -21.13 8.63
CA GLN A 151 5.96 -22.28 8.55
C GLN A 151 5.63 -23.13 7.32
N ASP A 152 6.65 -23.62 6.63
CA ASP A 152 6.53 -24.49 5.45
C ASP A 152 7.77 -25.41 5.39
N GLY A 153 7.64 -26.63 5.94
CA GLY A 153 8.80 -27.48 6.21
C GLY A 153 9.80 -26.81 7.16
N ASP A 154 11.04 -26.65 6.70
CA ASP A 154 12.12 -25.98 7.44
C ASP A 154 12.05 -24.44 7.37
N TYR A 155 11.28 -23.89 6.42
CA TYR A 155 11.07 -22.46 6.35
C TYR A 155 10.18 -22.00 7.50
N ARG A 156 10.63 -20.96 8.21
CA ARG A 156 9.87 -20.32 9.28
C ARG A 156 10.03 -18.81 9.21
N TYR A 157 8.91 -18.10 9.11
CA TYR A 157 8.91 -16.65 9.23
C TYR A 157 8.63 -16.23 10.68
N THR A 158 9.59 -15.57 11.30
CA THR A 158 9.46 -14.97 12.63
C THR A 158 9.74 -13.48 12.53
N VAL A 159 8.86 -12.65 13.10
CA VAL A 159 8.98 -11.19 13.13
C VAL A 159 10.32 -10.78 13.74
N LYS A 160 11.09 -9.96 13.01
CA LYS A 160 12.47 -9.58 13.36
C LYS A 160 12.55 -8.15 13.91
N HIS A 161 11.70 -7.26 13.43
CA HIS A 161 11.61 -5.88 13.91
C HIS A 161 10.69 -5.79 15.13
N ASP A 162 10.70 -4.64 15.81
CA ASP A 162 9.85 -4.43 17.00
C ASP A 162 8.36 -4.57 16.67
N GLU A 163 7.97 -4.07 15.50
CA GLU A 163 6.64 -4.27 14.91
C GLU A 163 6.78 -4.50 13.40
N GLU A 164 6.18 -5.58 12.90
CA GLU A 164 5.97 -5.80 11.47
C GLU A 164 4.47 -5.97 11.20
N ARG A 165 4.04 -5.63 9.99
CA ARG A 165 2.64 -5.75 9.58
C ARG A 165 2.49 -6.63 8.36
N ILE A 166 1.49 -7.50 8.37
CA ILE A 166 1.20 -8.39 7.24
C ILE A 166 0.28 -7.72 6.21
N VAL A 167 0.57 -7.90 4.92
CA VAL A 167 -0.25 -7.39 3.82
C VAL A 167 -0.46 -8.48 2.77
N PHE A 168 -1.68 -8.59 2.25
CA PHE A 168 -2.16 -9.61 1.31
C PHE A 168 -1.90 -11.07 1.75
N PRO A 169 -2.25 -11.48 2.98
CA PRO A 169 -2.12 -12.88 3.38
C PRO A 169 -3.06 -13.77 2.56
N ASN A 170 -2.49 -14.78 1.91
CA ASN A 170 -3.18 -15.77 1.11
C ASN A 170 -2.41 -17.12 1.12
N PRO A 171 -2.76 -18.07 1.99
CA PRO A 171 -2.11 -19.38 2.02
C PRO A 171 -2.50 -20.27 0.81
N ALA A 172 -3.59 -19.93 0.10
CA ALA A 172 -4.14 -20.73 -0.99
C ALA A 172 -3.43 -20.50 -2.34
N VAL A 173 -2.35 -19.71 -2.37
CA VAL A 173 -1.53 -19.56 -3.57
C VAL A 173 -0.87 -20.89 -3.97
N LYS A 174 -0.39 -20.97 -5.21
CA LYS A 174 0.42 -22.12 -5.67
C LYS A 174 1.82 -22.06 -5.06
N PRO A 175 2.51 -23.20 -4.86
CA PRO A 175 3.93 -23.21 -4.55
C PRO A 175 4.73 -22.35 -5.54
N GLY A 176 5.77 -21.67 -5.03
CA GLY A 176 6.56 -20.67 -5.76
C GLY A 176 5.97 -19.27 -5.78
N LEU A 177 4.74 -19.07 -5.30
CA LEU A 177 4.10 -17.76 -5.25
C LEU A 177 4.12 -17.15 -3.84
N ARG A 178 4.02 -15.82 -3.81
CA ARG A 178 3.94 -15.03 -2.59
C ARG A 178 2.59 -15.24 -1.88
N ALA A 179 2.65 -15.68 -0.63
CA ALA A 179 1.52 -15.84 0.27
C ALA A 179 1.32 -14.66 1.22
N GLY A 180 2.26 -13.72 1.32
CA GLY A 180 2.10 -12.49 2.10
C GLY A 180 3.30 -11.55 1.98
N LEU A 181 3.09 -10.28 2.31
CA LEU A 181 4.13 -9.25 2.44
C LEU A 181 4.27 -8.84 3.90
N LEU A 182 5.50 -8.52 4.31
CA LEU A 182 5.79 -7.94 5.61
C LEU A 182 6.34 -6.53 5.41
N VAL A 183 5.82 -5.60 6.20
CA VAL A 183 6.18 -4.20 6.12
C VAL A 183 6.48 -3.61 7.49
N VAL A 184 7.32 -2.59 7.50
CA VAL A 184 7.59 -1.74 8.67
C VAL A 184 7.23 -0.29 8.35
N ASP A 185 6.85 0.48 9.38
CA ASP A 185 6.59 1.90 9.21
C ASP A 185 7.90 2.65 8.97
N THR A 186 7.96 3.36 7.85
CA THR A 186 9.10 4.19 7.42
C THR A 186 8.65 5.61 7.11
N THR A 187 7.54 6.05 7.69
CA THR A 187 6.91 7.35 7.42
C THR A 187 7.89 8.48 7.64
N ARG A 188 8.55 8.54 8.80
CA ARG A 188 9.48 9.62 9.13
C ARG A 188 10.62 9.72 8.11
N ASP A 189 11.30 8.61 7.87
CA ASP A 189 12.50 8.58 7.02
C ASP A 189 12.13 8.83 5.56
N THR A 190 11.03 8.25 5.08
CA THR A 190 10.57 8.46 3.71
C THR A 190 10.18 9.91 3.47
N LEU A 191 9.40 10.52 4.39
CA LEU A 191 8.95 11.90 4.24
C LEU A 191 10.12 12.89 4.27
N ALA A 192 11.18 12.59 5.04
CA ALA A 192 12.41 13.37 5.06
C ALA A 192 13.22 13.26 3.76
N ALA A 193 13.13 12.13 3.06
CA ALA A 193 13.86 11.85 1.82
C ALA A 193 13.09 12.20 0.53
N LEU A 194 11.88 12.76 0.63
CA LEU A 194 11.10 13.15 -0.55
C LEU A 194 11.81 14.21 -1.38
N VAL A 195 12.00 13.89 -2.66
CA VAL A 195 12.53 14.79 -3.70
C VAL A 195 11.41 15.54 -4.38
#